data_AF-A0A4X1STH3-F1
#
_entry.id   AF-A0A4X1STH3-F1
#
_cell.length_a   1.000
_cell.length_b   1.000
_cell.length_c   1.000
_cell.angle_alpha   90.00
_cell.angle_beta   90.00
_cell.angle_gamma   90.00
#
_symmetry.space_group_name_H-M   'P 1'
#
loop_
_entity.id
_entity.type
_entity.pdbx_description
1 polymer ?
#
loop_
_entity_poly.entity_id
_entity_poly.type
_entity_poly.pdbx_seq_one_letter_code
_entity_poly.pdbx_strand_id
1 'polypeptide(L)'
;MTILGVPVGFVITILNLQKSWAIVENHVIIQAEFYLSPDKSGEFMFDFDGDEIFHVDMEKRETVWRLEEFGHFASFEAQGALANIAVDKANLEILIKRSNNTPNTNVPPEVTVLSDKPVELGEPNILICFIDKFSPPVVNVTWLRNGSPVTRGVSETVFLPREDHLFRKFHYLPFMPSTEDVYDCQVEHWGLDKPLLKHWEFEAQTPLPETTENTVCALGLIVALVGIIVGVLIIKGVRKGNATERRGPL
;
A
#
# COMPACT_ATOMS: atom_id res chain seq x y z
N MET A 1 23.62 -79.87 13.66
CA MET A 1 24.08 -78.67 14.37
C MET A 1 23.94 -77.50 13.42
N THR A 2 22.79 -76.84 13.50
CA THR A 2 22.33 -75.74 12.65
C THR A 2 22.99 -74.44 13.09
N ILE A 3 23.78 -73.81 12.22
CA ILE A 3 24.24 -72.42 12.40
C ILE A 3 23.28 -71.55 11.61
N LEU A 4 22.40 -70.86 12.33
CA LEU A 4 21.47 -69.87 11.81
C LEU A 4 22.28 -68.58 11.52
N GLY A 5 22.56 -68.31 10.24
CA GLY A 5 23.11 -67.02 9.82
C GLY A 5 22.01 -65.98 9.75
N VAL A 6 22.05 -64.98 10.63
CA VAL A 6 21.13 -63.82 10.60
C VAL A 6 21.59 -62.87 9.49
N PRO A 7 20.76 -62.54 8.48
CA PRO A 7 21.11 -61.51 7.52
C PRO A 7 20.90 -60.15 8.19
N VAL A 8 21.98 -59.41 8.41
CA VAL A 8 21.96 -58.02 8.87
C VAL A 8 21.48 -57.16 7.70
N GLY A 9 20.17 -56.89 7.65
CA GLY A 9 19.59 -55.96 6.69
C GLY A 9 19.89 -54.52 7.10
N PHE A 10 20.72 -53.81 6.33
CA PHE A 10 20.88 -52.36 6.43
C PHE A 10 19.63 -51.69 5.84
N VAL A 11 18.78 -51.13 6.70
CA VAL A 11 17.71 -50.22 6.26
C VAL A 11 18.36 -48.86 6.00
N ILE A 12 18.60 -48.53 4.73
CA ILE A 12 18.99 -47.17 4.32
C ILE A 12 17.72 -46.33 4.35
N THR A 13 17.49 -45.60 5.44
CA THR A 13 16.52 -44.50 5.46
C THR A 13 17.05 -43.39 4.56
N ILE A 14 16.53 -43.30 3.34
CA ILE A 14 16.71 -42.13 2.49
C ILE A 14 15.92 -41.01 3.17
N LEU A 15 16.62 -40.16 3.94
CA LEU A 15 16.10 -38.87 4.35
C LEU A 15 15.91 -38.07 3.06
N ASN A 16 14.67 -38.01 2.56
CA ASN A 16 14.28 -37.01 1.58
C ASN A 16 14.54 -35.66 2.23
N LEU A 17 15.63 -35.01 1.80
CA LEU A 17 15.89 -33.62 2.13
C LEU A 17 14.69 -32.84 1.59
N GLN A 18 13.73 -32.49 2.46
CA GLN A 18 12.71 -31.53 2.11
C GLN A 18 13.48 -30.31 1.60
N LYS A 19 13.31 -29.98 0.32
CA LYS A 19 13.80 -28.72 -0.22
C LYS A 19 13.23 -27.64 0.69
N SER A 20 14.10 -27.10 1.53
CA SER A 20 13.84 -25.86 2.23
C SER A 20 13.51 -24.85 1.14
N TRP A 21 12.29 -24.34 1.15
CA TRP A 21 11.91 -23.21 0.33
C TRP A 21 12.60 -21.98 0.93
N ALA A 22 13.89 -21.82 0.63
CA ALA A 22 14.57 -20.56 0.89
C ALA A 22 13.92 -19.52 -0.04
N ILE A 23 13.15 -18.61 0.53
CA ILE A 23 12.67 -17.43 -0.18
C ILE A 23 13.90 -16.53 -0.36
N VAL A 24 14.27 -16.27 -1.61
CA VAL A 24 15.29 -15.25 -1.93
C VAL A 24 14.54 -13.93 -1.97
N GLU A 25 14.72 -13.10 -0.95
CA GLU A 25 14.26 -11.71 -0.95
C GLU A 25 15.37 -10.85 -1.56
N ASN A 26 15.02 -10.06 -2.57
CA ASN A 26 15.92 -9.10 -3.18
C ASN A 26 15.62 -7.74 -2.55
N HIS A 27 16.64 -7.12 -1.95
CA HIS A 27 16.55 -5.76 -1.41
C HIS A 27 17.33 -4.80 -2.29
N VAL A 28 16.84 -3.58 -2.44
CA VAL A 28 17.44 -2.53 -3.25
C VAL A 28 17.67 -1.29 -2.38
N ILE A 29 18.92 -0.83 -2.33
CA ILE A 29 19.28 0.46 -1.77
C ILE A 29 19.59 1.41 -2.91
N ILE A 30 18.94 2.57 -2.94
CA ILE A 30 19.14 3.60 -3.95
C ILE A 30 19.65 4.86 -3.27
N GLN A 31 20.81 5.34 -3.68
CA GLN A 31 21.20 6.73 -3.45
C GLN A 31 20.61 7.57 -4.59
N ALA A 32 19.74 8.52 -4.27
CA ALA A 32 19.15 9.43 -5.24
C ALA A 32 19.58 10.86 -4.96
N GLU A 33 20.03 11.55 -6.01
CA GLU A 33 20.43 12.95 -5.97
C GLU A 33 19.99 13.65 -7.25
N PHE A 34 19.60 14.92 -7.12
CA PHE A 34 19.30 15.77 -8.26
C PHE A 34 19.68 17.22 -7.99
N TYR A 35 19.88 17.97 -9.08
CA TYR A 35 19.99 19.42 -9.05
C TYR A 35 19.11 20.01 -10.15
N LEU A 36 18.37 21.08 -9.83
CA LEU A 36 17.43 21.74 -10.73
C LEU A 36 17.84 23.20 -11.01
N SER A 37 17.66 23.62 -12.25
CA SER A 37 17.87 25.00 -12.72
C SER A 37 16.61 25.48 -13.44
N PRO A 38 16.15 26.74 -13.22
CA PRO A 38 16.84 27.84 -12.54
C PRO A 38 16.65 27.93 -11.02
N ASP A 39 15.83 27.07 -10.43
CA ASP A 39 15.44 27.15 -9.01
C ASP A 39 16.62 26.96 -8.04
N LYS A 40 17.75 26.39 -8.52
CA LYS A 40 18.95 26.08 -7.73
C LYS A 40 18.63 25.23 -6.50
N SER A 41 17.61 24.38 -6.61
CA SER A 41 17.28 23.36 -5.63
C SER A 41 18.04 22.08 -5.94
N GLY A 42 18.58 21.46 -4.90
CA GLY A 42 19.21 20.15 -4.99
C GLY A 42 18.85 19.33 -3.77
N GLU A 43 18.76 18.03 -3.95
CA GLU A 43 18.34 17.10 -2.91
C GLU A 43 19.19 15.84 -2.99
N PHE A 44 19.45 15.23 -1.83
CA PHE A 44 20.22 13.99 -1.69
C PHE A 44 19.53 13.13 -0.64
N MET A 45 19.30 11.86 -0.98
CA MET A 45 18.64 10.90 -0.09
C MET A 45 19.08 9.46 -0.35
N PHE A 46 18.80 8.61 0.64
CA PHE A 46 18.88 7.15 0.49
C PHE A 46 17.49 6.53 0.65
N ASP A 47 17.19 5.59 -0.23
CA ASP A 47 15.98 4.77 -0.26
C ASP A 47 16.34 3.29 -0.03
N PHE A 48 15.52 2.57 0.72
CA PHE A 48 15.56 1.12 0.87
C PHE A 48 14.18 0.54 0.53
N ASP A 49 14.11 -0.30 -0.51
CA ASP A 49 12.87 -0.95 -0.97
C ASP A 49 11.67 0.01 -1.18
N GLY A 50 11.94 1.27 -1.52
CA GLY A 50 10.94 2.30 -1.79
C GLY A 50 10.64 3.26 -0.64
N ASP A 51 11.28 3.06 0.52
CA ASP A 51 11.18 3.89 1.72
C ASP A 51 12.44 4.74 1.94
N GLU A 52 12.24 6.01 2.29
CA GLU A 52 13.34 6.90 2.68
C GLU A 52 14.03 6.40 3.97
N ILE A 53 15.35 6.24 3.92
CA ILE A 53 16.19 6.01 5.11
C ILE A 53 16.52 7.36 5.76
N PHE A 54 17.10 8.28 4.97
CA PHE A 54 17.46 9.63 5.37
C PHE A 54 17.63 10.54 4.15
N HIS A 55 17.63 11.85 4.39
CA HIS A 55 18.09 12.86 3.45
C HIS A 55 19.08 13.83 4.10
N VAL A 56 19.69 14.70 3.30
CA VAL A 56 20.52 15.80 3.81
C VAL A 56 19.81 17.12 3.60
N ASP A 57 19.57 17.84 4.70
CA ASP A 57 19.12 19.23 4.65
C ASP A 57 20.29 20.10 4.18
N MET A 58 20.21 20.60 2.93
CA MET A 58 21.31 21.33 2.29
C MET A 58 21.60 22.68 2.95
N GLU A 59 20.60 23.29 3.58
CA GLU A 59 20.74 24.58 4.25
C GLU A 59 21.37 24.41 5.63
N LYS A 60 20.84 23.46 6.42
CA LYS A 60 21.34 23.15 7.77
C LYS A 60 22.62 22.33 7.76
N ARG A 61 22.92 21.65 6.65
CA ARG A 61 24.06 20.75 6.48
C ARG A 61 24.03 19.58 7.46
N GLU A 62 22.85 19.01 7.63
CA GLU A 62 22.59 17.96 8.61
C GLU A 62 21.91 16.77 7.94
N THR A 63 22.24 15.58 8.45
CA THR A 63 21.57 14.32 8.06
C THR A 63 20.25 14.23 8.83
N VAL A 64 19.14 14.14 8.10
CA VAL A 64 17.80 14.00 8.67
C VAL A 64 17.32 12.58 8.43
N TRP A 65 17.21 11.81 9.51
CA TRP A 65 16.73 10.44 9.46
C TRP A 65 15.21 10.40 9.35
N ARG A 66 14.67 9.54 8.47
CA ARG A 66 13.20 9.39 8.31
C ARG A 66 12.52 8.95 9.59
N LEU A 67 13.18 8.06 10.33
CA LEU A 67 12.85 7.69 11.71
C LEU A 67 14.07 7.98 12.58
N GLU A 68 13.88 8.72 13.68
CA GLU A 68 14.98 9.16 14.54
C GLU A 68 15.81 7.98 15.09
N GLU A 69 15.17 6.83 15.34
CA GLU A 69 15.82 5.61 15.82
C GLU A 69 16.90 5.06 14.86
N PHE A 70 16.81 5.32 13.56
CA PHE A 70 17.85 4.92 12.61
C PHE A 70 19.18 5.62 12.90
N GLY A 71 19.13 6.87 13.38
CA GLY A 71 20.31 7.63 13.79
C GLY A 71 21.01 7.08 15.04
N HIS A 72 20.40 6.14 15.77
CA HIS A 72 21.07 5.43 16.87
C HIS A 72 21.98 4.30 16.37
N PHE A 73 21.72 3.76 15.17
CA PHE A 73 22.43 2.60 14.64
C PHE A 73 23.40 2.96 13.50
N ALA A 74 23.17 4.09 12.83
CA ALA A 74 23.95 4.54 11.70
C ALA A 74 24.22 6.05 11.77
N SER A 75 25.25 6.48 11.05
CA SER A 75 25.60 7.89 10.87
C SER A 75 25.98 8.15 9.41
N PHE A 76 25.76 9.38 8.95
CA PHE A 76 26.17 9.82 7.63
C PHE A 76 26.72 11.24 7.73
N GLU A 77 27.85 11.51 7.06
CA GLU A 77 28.48 12.83 7.03
C GLU A 77 27.88 13.67 5.91
N ALA A 78 27.05 14.66 6.26
CA ALA A 78 26.35 15.54 5.32
C ALA A 78 27.27 16.24 4.31
N GLN A 79 28.56 16.44 4.64
CA GLN A 79 29.54 17.04 3.73
C GLN A 79 29.72 16.25 2.43
N GLY A 80 29.55 14.92 2.47
CA GLY A 80 29.61 14.09 1.26
C GLY A 80 28.49 14.44 0.27
N ALA A 81 27.25 14.57 0.76
CA ALA A 81 26.11 14.97 -0.05
C ALA A 81 26.30 16.38 -0.65
N LEU A 82 26.79 17.35 0.14
CA LEU A 82 27.07 18.70 -0.36
C LEU A 82 28.10 18.71 -1.50
N ALA A 83 29.12 17.85 -1.42
CA ALA A 83 30.11 17.71 -2.47
C ALA A 83 29.50 17.09 -3.74
N ASN A 84 28.66 16.05 -3.61
CA ASN A 84 27.94 15.46 -4.73
C ASN A 84 27.03 16.46 -5.44
N ILE A 85 26.22 17.22 -4.69
CA ILE A 85 25.32 18.24 -5.24
C ILE A 85 26.09 19.34 -5.99
N ALA A 86 27.29 19.71 -5.54
CA ALA A 86 28.14 20.65 -6.27
C ALA A 86 28.63 20.08 -7.62
N VAL A 87 28.92 18.78 -7.66
CA VAL A 87 29.27 18.07 -8.89
C VAL A 87 28.06 17.94 -9.82
N ASP A 88 26.88 17.62 -9.30
CA ASP A 88 25.64 17.53 -10.08
C ASP A 88 25.27 18.85 -10.72
N LYS A 89 25.42 19.95 -9.99
CA LYS A 89 25.27 21.29 -10.55
C LYS A 89 26.22 21.51 -11.74
N ALA A 90 27.50 21.20 -11.59
CA ALA A 90 28.48 21.38 -12.66
C ALA A 90 28.17 20.48 -13.87
N ASN A 91 27.75 19.24 -13.62
CA ASN A 91 27.31 18.30 -14.65
C ASN A 91 26.06 18.80 -15.38
N LEU A 92 25.08 19.35 -14.65
CA LEU A 92 23.86 19.91 -15.24
C LEU A 92 24.19 21.08 -16.17
N GLU A 93 25.08 21.99 -15.78
CA GLU A 93 25.49 23.12 -16.63
C GLU A 93 26.13 22.64 -17.95
N ILE A 94 26.87 21.52 -17.91
CA ILE A 94 27.45 20.88 -19.11
C ILE A 94 26.35 20.21 -19.95
N LEU A 95 25.44 19.48 -19.31
CA LEU A 95 24.36 18.75 -19.98
C LEU A 95 23.37 19.70 -20.66
N ILE A 96 23.02 20.82 -20.05
CA ILE A 96 22.19 21.87 -20.65
C ILE A 96 22.82 22.37 -21.96
N LYS A 97 24.12 22.65 -21.97
CA LYS A 97 24.82 23.07 -23.20
C LYS A 97 24.86 21.96 -24.24
N ARG A 98 25.15 20.72 -23.82
CA ARG A 98 25.24 19.54 -24.69
C ARG A 98 23.89 19.21 -25.35
N SER A 99 22.78 19.39 -24.63
CA SER A 99 21.42 19.16 -25.14
C SER A 99 20.88 20.32 -25.97
N ASN A 100 21.70 21.33 -26.28
CA ASN A 100 21.28 22.57 -26.93
C ASN A 100 20.14 23.30 -26.17
N ASN A 101 20.23 23.30 -24.83
CA ASN A 101 19.25 23.90 -23.92
C ASN A 101 17.84 23.28 -24.04
N THR A 102 17.75 21.98 -24.35
CA THR A 102 16.48 21.26 -24.33
C THR A 102 15.98 21.20 -22.87
N PRO A 103 14.79 21.74 -22.55
CA PRO A 103 14.26 21.74 -21.19
C PRO A 103 13.69 20.37 -20.81
N ASN A 104 13.49 20.16 -19.50
CA ASN A 104 12.74 19.00 -19.02
C ASN A 104 11.27 19.08 -19.50
N THR A 105 10.67 17.93 -19.79
CA THR A 105 9.24 17.85 -20.13
C THR A 105 8.44 17.71 -18.85
N ASN A 106 7.45 18.57 -18.65
CA ASN A 106 6.58 18.48 -17.49
C ASN A 106 5.66 17.25 -17.63
N VAL A 107 5.70 16.38 -16.63
CA VAL A 107 4.80 15.24 -16.46
C VAL A 107 3.93 15.52 -15.22
N PRO A 108 2.61 15.69 -15.37
CA PRO A 108 1.71 16.00 -14.25
C PRO A 108 1.60 14.83 -13.25
N PRO A 109 1.42 15.11 -11.95
CA PRO A 109 1.26 14.07 -10.95
C PRO A 109 -0.09 13.35 -11.01
N GLU A 110 -0.07 12.07 -10.67
CA GLU A 110 -1.22 11.34 -10.17
C GLU A 110 -1.30 11.54 -8.64
N VAL A 111 -2.49 11.77 -8.11
CA VAL A 111 -2.68 12.03 -6.67
C VAL A 111 -3.76 11.12 -6.10
N THR A 112 -3.45 10.49 -4.97
CA THR A 112 -4.37 9.63 -4.21
C THR A 112 -4.38 10.08 -2.76
N VAL A 113 -5.56 10.12 -2.14
CA VAL A 113 -5.72 10.38 -0.70
C VAL A 113 -6.28 9.14 -0.03
N LEU A 114 -5.64 8.72 1.06
CA LEU A 114 -6.01 7.54 1.83
C LEU A 114 -5.76 7.78 3.33
N SER A 115 -6.39 6.98 4.19
CA SER A 115 -6.10 6.97 5.62
C SER A 115 -5.05 5.90 5.94
N ASP A 116 -4.17 6.16 6.90
CA ASP A 116 -3.15 5.21 7.37
C ASP A 116 -3.79 3.93 7.92
N LYS A 117 -4.89 4.08 8.66
CA LYS A 117 -5.64 2.98 9.27
C LYS A 117 -7.12 3.05 8.90
N PRO A 118 -7.89 1.96 9.05
CA PRO A 118 -9.35 2.02 9.02
C PRO A 118 -9.87 3.15 9.91
N VAL A 119 -10.89 3.86 9.43
CA VAL A 119 -11.33 5.11 10.05
C VAL A 119 -12.34 4.81 11.17
N GLU A 120 -12.01 5.22 12.38
CA GLU A 120 -12.89 5.16 13.56
C GLU A 120 -13.18 6.58 14.05
N LEU A 121 -14.46 6.90 14.26
CA LEU A 121 -14.86 8.25 14.69
C LEU A 121 -14.31 8.56 16.07
N GLY A 122 -13.67 9.73 16.22
CA GLY A 122 -13.09 10.17 17.48
C GLY A 122 -11.76 9.51 17.86
N GLU A 123 -11.19 8.63 17.02
CA GLU A 123 -9.86 8.06 17.22
C GLU A 123 -8.82 8.71 16.29
N PRO A 124 -7.64 9.13 16.79
CA PRO A 124 -6.63 9.79 15.95
C PRO A 124 -6.18 8.93 14.76
N ASN A 125 -6.07 9.56 13.59
CA ASN A 125 -5.61 8.91 12.37
C ASN A 125 -4.77 9.89 11.52
N ILE A 126 -4.21 9.44 10.40
CA ILE A 126 -3.40 10.23 9.49
C ILE A 126 -3.99 10.11 8.08
N LEU A 127 -4.26 11.25 7.44
CA LEU A 127 -4.49 11.31 6.01
C LEU A 127 -3.16 11.38 5.28
N ILE A 128 -3.03 10.55 4.26
CA ILE A 128 -1.85 10.41 3.41
C ILE A 128 -2.24 10.88 2.01
N CYS A 129 -1.59 11.93 1.54
CA CYS A 129 -1.66 12.36 0.15
C CYS A 129 -0.42 11.81 -0.58
N PHE A 130 -0.65 10.79 -1.39
CA PHE A 130 0.38 10.16 -2.22
C PHE A 130 0.38 10.80 -3.61
N ILE A 131 1.51 11.38 -3.98
CA ILE A 131 1.75 12.11 -5.23
C ILE A 131 2.77 11.32 -6.03
N ASP A 132 2.40 10.83 -7.21
CA ASP A 132 3.19 9.87 -7.97
C ASP A 132 3.36 10.29 -9.44
N LYS A 133 4.38 9.73 -10.10
CA LYS A 133 4.65 9.80 -11.54
C LYS A 133 4.74 11.23 -12.10
N PHE A 134 5.43 12.13 -11.40
CA PHE A 134 5.61 13.50 -11.87
C PHE A 134 7.07 13.87 -12.12
N SER A 135 7.28 14.90 -12.94
CA SER A 135 8.58 15.54 -13.18
C SER A 135 8.34 16.94 -13.75
N PRO A 136 9.14 17.96 -13.41
CA PRO A 136 10.27 17.97 -12.47
C PRO A 136 9.84 17.79 -11.00
N PRO A 137 10.81 17.56 -10.07
CA PRO A 137 10.55 17.40 -8.64
C PRO A 137 10.26 18.76 -7.97
N VAL A 138 9.18 19.41 -8.39
CA VAL A 138 8.68 20.68 -7.82
C VAL A 138 7.17 20.59 -7.70
N VAL A 139 6.67 20.55 -6.46
CA VAL A 139 5.23 20.54 -6.17
C VAL A 139 4.94 21.49 -5.01
N ASN A 140 3.78 22.12 -5.04
CA ASN A 140 3.21 22.78 -3.87
C ASN A 140 2.00 21.98 -3.40
N VAL A 141 1.96 21.64 -2.11
CA VAL A 141 0.92 20.77 -1.55
C VAL A 141 0.30 21.47 -0.36
N THR A 142 -1.02 21.64 -0.40
CA THR A 142 -1.79 22.27 0.67
C THR A 142 -2.91 21.35 1.11
N TRP A 143 -2.96 21.07 2.42
CA TRP A 143 -4.12 20.41 3.02
C TRP A 143 -5.21 21.43 3.30
N LEU A 144 -6.43 21.14 2.88
CA LEU A 144 -7.62 21.91 3.19
C LEU A 144 -8.53 21.07 4.10
N ARG A 145 -9.12 21.71 5.12
CA ARG A 145 -10.22 21.17 5.91
C ARG A 145 -11.39 22.12 5.78
N ASN A 146 -12.53 21.63 5.29
CA ASN A 146 -13.71 22.44 4.99
C ASN A 146 -13.36 23.66 4.12
N GLY A 147 -12.49 23.45 3.12
CA GLY A 147 -11.99 24.49 2.20
C GLY A 147 -10.95 25.47 2.78
N SER A 148 -10.57 25.35 4.06
CA SER A 148 -9.59 26.23 4.70
C SER A 148 -8.22 25.54 4.87
N PRO A 149 -7.09 26.21 4.59
CA PRO A 149 -5.76 25.62 4.75
C PRO A 149 -5.43 25.19 6.18
N VAL A 150 -4.78 24.03 6.33
CA VAL A 150 -4.32 23.48 7.60
C VAL A 150 -2.85 23.09 7.51
N THR A 151 -2.05 23.53 8.48
CA THR A 151 -0.60 23.27 8.53
C THR A 151 -0.14 22.59 9.82
N ARG A 152 -0.98 22.57 10.86
CA ARG A 152 -0.60 22.02 12.16
C ARG A 152 -0.40 20.50 12.05
N GLY A 153 0.79 20.03 12.41
CA GLY A 153 1.14 18.61 12.41
C GLY A 153 1.37 18.02 11.02
N VAL A 154 1.29 18.83 9.96
CA VAL A 154 1.60 18.39 8.61
C VAL A 154 3.08 18.03 8.51
N SER A 155 3.37 16.90 7.87
CA SER A 155 4.71 16.47 7.53
C SER A 155 4.76 15.95 6.10
N GLU A 156 5.95 15.80 5.54
CA GLU A 156 6.17 15.36 4.16
C GLU A 156 7.47 14.56 4.04
N THR A 157 7.58 13.76 2.98
CA THR A 157 8.86 13.18 2.55
C THR A 157 9.59 14.11 1.60
N VAL A 158 10.87 13.83 1.37
CA VAL A 158 11.60 14.33 0.20
C VAL A 158 11.04 13.75 -1.12
N PHE A 159 11.62 14.11 -2.26
CA PHE A 159 11.24 13.53 -3.55
C PHE A 159 11.87 12.14 -3.71
N LEU A 160 11.04 11.11 -3.59
CA LEU A 160 11.48 9.72 -3.65
C LEU A 160 11.65 9.26 -5.11
N PRO A 161 12.68 8.43 -5.40
CA PRO A 161 12.95 7.97 -6.75
C PRO A 161 11.93 6.93 -7.24
N ARG A 162 11.91 6.76 -8.56
CA ARG A 162 11.24 5.67 -9.27
C ARG A 162 12.15 5.10 -10.34
N GLU A 163 11.86 3.88 -10.78
CA GLU A 163 12.59 3.21 -11.85
C GLU A 163 12.53 3.96 -13.20
N ASP A 164 11.47 4.73 -13.43
CA ASP A 164 11.22 5.50 -14.66
C ASP A 164 11.75 6.95 -14.62
N HIS A 165 12.55 7.30 -13.60
CA HIS A 165 13.09 8.65 -13.36
C HIS A 165 12.03 9.73 -13.09
N LEU A 166 10.77 9.35 -12.83
CA LEU A 166 9.77 10.23 -12.24
C LEU A 166 9.89 10.20 -10.71
N PHE A 167 9.12 11.04 -10.04
CA PHE A 167 9.19 11.20 -8.59
C PHE A 167 7.92 10.74 -7.88
N ARG A 168 8.09 10.32 -6.63
CA ARG A 168 7.05 10.09 -5.63
C ARG A 168 7.23 11.07 -4.47
N LYS A 169 6.14 11.46 -3.82
CA LYS A 169 6.17 12.25 -2.58
C LYS A 169 4.94 11.94 -1.74
N PHE A 170 5.11 11.91 -0.43
CA PHE A 170 4.02 11.75 0.52
C PHE A 170 3.86 13.00 1.37
N HIS A 171 2.62 13.44 1.56
CA HIS A 171 2.23 14.43 2.56
C HIS A 171 1.29 13.80 3.58
N TYR A 172 1.45 14.15 4.84
CA TYR A 172 0.72 13.57 5.95
C TYR A 172 -0.03 14.67 6.71
N LEU A 173 -1.27 14.40 7.09
CA LEU A 173 -2.08 15.26 7.96
C LEU A 173 -2.66 14.42 9.10
N PRO A 174 -2.17 14.59 10.34
CA PRO A 174 -2.83 14.06 11.52
C PRO A 174 -4.20 14.72 11.68
N PHE A 175 -5.23 13.91 11.88
CA PHE A 175 -6.60 14.40 12.03
C PHE A 175 -7.42 13.53 13.00
N MET A 176 -8.53 14.10 13.46
CA MET A 176 -9.56 13.38 14.21
C MET A 176 -10.75 13.18 13.28
N PRO A 177 -11.08 11.93 12.89
CA PRO A 177 -12.20 11.65 12.01
C PRO A 177 -13.53 12.16 12.57
N SER A 178 -14.30 12.81 11.70
CA SER A 178 -15.60 13.40 11.98
C SER A 178 -16.50 13.21 10.75
N THR A 179 -17.81 13.08 10.97
CA THR A 179 -18.81 13.05 9.89
C THR A 179 -19.08 14.42 9.28
N GLU A 180 -18.62 15.49 9.92
CA GLU A 180 -18.87 16.88 9.50
C GLU A 180 -17.68 17.51 8.76
N ASP A 181 -16.47 17.01 9.01
CA ASP A 181 -15.26 17.55 8.41
C ASP A 181 -14.96 16.83 7.10
N VAL A 182 -14.71 17.61 6.05
CA VAL A 182 -14.17 17.12 4.77
C VAL A 182 -12.77 17.68 4.55
N TYR A 183 -11.96 16.93 3.81
CA TYR A 183 -10.56 17.24 3.58
C TYR A 183 -10.23 17.21 2.10
N ASP A 184 -9.32 18.08 1.66
CA ASP A 184 -8.77 18.04 0.31
C ASP A 184 -7.25 18.12 0.36
N CYS A 185 -6.58 17.26 -0.40
CA CYS A 185 -5.18 17.48 -0.76
C CYS A 185 -5.15 18.29 -2.07
N GLN A 186 -4.71 19.55 -1.98
CA GLN A 186 -4.49 20.42 -3.13
C GLN A 186 -3.04 20.30 -3.59
N VAL A 187 -2.83 19.93 -4.86
CA VAL A 187 -1.50 19.76 -5.46
C VAL A 187 -1.36 20.68 -6.66
N GLU A 188 -0.31 21.49 -6.66
CA GLU A 188 0.11 22.32 -7.78
C GLU A 188 1.42 21.81 -8.36
N HIS A 189 1.49 21.73 -9.69
CA HIS A 189 2.66 21.28 -10.44
C HIS A 189 2.63 21.92 -11.84
N TRP A 190 3.78 22.20 -12.43
CA TRP A 190 3.86 22.89 -13.74
C TRP A 190 3.30 22.08 -14.93
N GLY A 191 3.06 20.78 -14.75
CA GLY A 191 2.37 19.92 -15.71
C GLY A 191 0.85 20.00 -15.62
N LEU A 192 0.29 20.67 -14.60
CA LEU A 192 -1.15 20.83 -14.42
C LEU A 192 -1.61 22.22 -14.87
N ASP A 193 -2.68 22.27 -15.66
CA ASP A 193 -3.30 23.56 -16.07
C ASP A 193 -3.94 24.31 -14.89
N LYS A 194 -4.35 23.58 -13.85
CA LYS A 194 -4.98 24.09 -12.62
C LYS A 194 -4.61 23.20 -11.43
N PRO A 195 -4.65 23.72 -10.19
CA PRO A 195 -4.44 22.90 -9.00
C PRO A 195 -5.35 21.67 -8.99
N LEU A 196 -4.77 20.51 -8.73
CA LEU A 196 -5.51 19.26 -8.58
C LEU A 196 -5.98 19.14 -7.13
N LEU A 197 -7.29 19.01 -6.93
CA LEU A 197 -7.89 18.75 -5.63
C LEU A 197 -8.29 17.28 -5.53
N LYS A 198 -7.78 16.60 -4.51
CA LYS A 198 -8.23 15.25 -4.15
C LYS A 198 -8.97 15.26 -2.83
N HIS A 199 -10.27 15.07 -2.96
CA HIS A 199 -11.23 15.07 -1.88
C HIS A 199 -11.16 13.78 -1.06
N TRP A 200 -11.40 13.93 0.24
CA TRP A 200 -11.60 12.85 1.18
C TRP A 200 -12.66 13.25 2.19
N GLU A 201 -13.61 12.36 2.42
CA GLU A 201 -14.63 12.47 3.46
C GLU A 201 -14.88 11.11 4.10
N PHE A 202 -15.40 11.10 5.32
CA PHE A 202 -15.78 9.86 5.97
C PHE A 202 -17.08 9.33 5.36
N GLU A 203 -16.98 8.24 4.60
CA GLU A 203 -18.14 7.49 4.15
C GLU A 203 -18.60 6.54 5.25
N ALA A 204 -19.75 6.84 5.87
CA ALA A 204 -20.38 5.91 6.80
C ALA A 204 -20.70 4.60 6.06
N GLN A 205 -20.29 3.46 6.63
CA GLN A 205 -20.72 2.16 6.12
C GLN A 205 -22.25 2.15 6.10
N THR A 206 -22.83 2.14 4.89
CA THR A 206 -24.26 1.90 4.77
C THR A 206 -24.49 0.46 5.23
N PRO A 207 -25.28 0.23 6.30
CA PRO A 207 -25.61 -1.13 6.67
C PRO A 207 -26.26 -1.80 5.45
N LEU A 208 -25.70 -2.94 5.04
CA LEU A 208 -26.33 -3.82 4.05
C LEU A 208 -27.82 -3.93 4.42
N PRO A 209 -28.75 -3.75 3.47
CA PRO A 209 -30.16 -3.84 3.79
C PRO A 209 -30.43 -5.24 4.37
N GLU A 210 -30.85 -5.29 5.64
CA GLU A 210 -31.22 -6.50 6.40
C GLU A 210 -32.27 -7.37 5.67
N THR A 211 -32.82 -6.89 4.56
CA THR A 211 -33.81 -7.57 3.74
C THR A 211 -33.26 -8.80 3.03
N THR A 212 -31.96 -8.89 2.74
CA THR A 212 -31.37 -10.04 2.03
C THR A 212 -31.20 -11.27 2.93
N GLU A 213 -30.79 -11.08 4.18
CA GLU A 213 -30.63 -12.19 5.14
C GLU A 213 -31.98 -12.77 5.57
N ASN A 214 -32.95 -11.90 5.82
CA ASN A 214 -34.31 -12.30 6.19
C ASN A 214 -35.04 -13.03 5.05
N THR A 215 -34.81 -12.64 3.79
CA THR A 215 -35.40 -13.33 2.63
C THR A 215 -34.77 -14.70 2.39
N VAL A 216 -33.44 -14.83 2.51
CA VAL A 216 -32.76 -16.13 2.37
C VAL A 216 -33.20 -17.11 3.46
N CYS A 217 -33.34 -16.64 4.71
CA CYS A 217 -33.81 -17.47 5.82
C CYS A 217 -35.29 -17.91 5.64
N ALA A 218 -36.16 -16.99 5.21
CA ALA A 218 -37.56 -17.30 4.93
C ALA A 218 -37.71 -18.31 3.77
N LEU A 219 -36.95 -18.16 2.69
CA LEU A 219 -36.91 -19.11 1.57
C LEU A 219 -36.42 -20.49 2.03
N GLY A 220 -35.36 -20.54 2.85
CA GLY A 220 -34.83 -21.78 3.43
C GLY A 220 -35.87 -22.55 4.26
N LEU A 221 -36.65 -21.84 5.10
CA LEU A 221 -37.71 -22.45 5.91
C LEU A 221 -38.84 -23.04 5.06
N ILE A 222 -39.24 -22.35 3.99
CA ILE A 222 -40.30 -22.84 3.09
C ILE A 222 -39.86 -24.13 2.40
N VAL A 223 -38.62 -24.18 1.88
CA VAL A 223 -38.07 -25.39 1.23
C VAL A 223 -38.00 -26.56 2.22
N ALA A 224 -37.58 -26.31 3.46
CA ALA A 224 -37.52 -27.34 4.50
C ALA A 224 -38.92 -27.91 4.82
N LEU A 225 -39.93 -27.05 4.96
CA LEU A 225 -41.32 -27.48 5.22
C LEU A 225 -41.88 -28.32 4.07
N VAL A 226 -41.65 -27.91 2.82
CA VAL A 226 -42.07 -28.67 1.63
C VAL A 226 -41.38 -30.03 1.60
N GLY A 227 -40.06 -30.08 1.87
CA GLY A 227 -39.30 -31.32 1.95
C GLY A 227 -39.85 -32.30 2.99
N ILE A 228 -40.25 -31.80 4.18
CA ILE A 228 -40.87 -32.62 5.22
C ILE A 228 -42.21 -33.18 4.75
N ILE A 229 -43.07 -32.36 4.15
CA ILE A 229 -44.40 -32.79 3.66
C ILE A 229 -44.25 -33.89 2.61
N VAL A 230 -43.38 -33.68 1.61
CA VAL A 230 -43.11 -34.67 0.55
C VAL A 230 -42.52 -35.95 1.14
N GLY A 231 -41.56 -35.85 2.06
CA GLY A 231 -40.97 -37.01 2.73
C GLY A 231 -42.02 -37.83 3.50
N VAL A 232 -42.92 -37.17 4.23
CA VAL A 232 -44.02 -37.84 4.95
C VAL A 232 -44.99 -38.54 3.97
N LEU A 233 -45.31 -37.92 2.83
CA LEU A 233 -46.17 -38.51 1.81
C LEU A 233 -45.52 -39.75 1.18
N ILE A 234 -44.22 -39.71 0.88
CA ILE A 234 -43.48 -40.88 0.37
C ILE A 234 -43.47 -41.99 1.41
N ILE A 235 -43.16 -41.71 2.68
CA ILE A 235 -43.15 -42.72 3.75
C ILE A 235 -44.53 -43.35 3.95
N LYS A 236 -45.61 -42.53 3.93
CA LYS A 236 -46.98 -43.06 4.01
C LYS A 236 -47.36 -43.87 2.77
N GLY A 237 -46.91 -43.47 1.59
CA GLY A 237 -47.11 -44.20 0.33
C GLY A 237 -46.42 -45.57 0.34
N VAL A 238 -45.15 -45.63 0.76
CA VAL A 238 -44.37 -46.87 0.89
C VAL A 238 -44.95 -47.78 1.99
N ARG A 239 -45.39 -47.22 3.12
CA ARG A 239 -46.08 -48.00 4.18
C ARG A 239 -47.42 -48.57 3.71
N LYS A 240 -48.19 -47.82 2.90
CA LYS A 240 -49.41 -48.35 2.27
C LYS A 240 -49.09 -49.44 1.25
N GLY A 241 -48.06 -49.25 0.41
CA GLY A 241 -47.59 -50.28 -0.54
C GLY A 241 -47.21 -51.60 0.16
N ASN A 242 -46.35 -51.53 1.17
CA ASN A 242 -45.90 -52.70 1.93
C ASN A 242 -47.02 -53.39 2.74
N ALA A 243 -48.05 -52.63 3.18
CA ALA A 243 -49.22 -53.21 3.84
C ALA A 243 -50.16 -53.92 2.86
N THR A 244 -50.16 -53.52 1.58
CA THR A 244 -50.96 -54.15 0.54
C THR A 244 -50.26 -55.42 0.02
N GLU A 245 -48.93 -55.44 -0.03
CA GLU A 245 -48.12 -56.59 -0.44
C GLU A 245 -48.13 -57.74 0.59
N ARG A 246 -48.32 -57.46 1.89
CA ARG A 246 -48.54 -58.50 2.92
C ARG A 246 -49.96 -59.10 2.94
N ARG A 247 -50.85 -58.68 2.03
CA ARG A 247 -52.22 -59.23 1.85
C ARG A 247 -52.49 -59.67 0.40
N GLY A 248 -51.51 -60.28 -0.27
CA GLY A 248 -51.72 -61.09 -1.49
C GLY A 248 -51.88 -62.58 -1.14
N PRO A 249 -52.62 -63.38 -1.95
CA PRO A 249 -53.35 -64.57 -1.50
C PRO A 249 -52.50 -65.84 -1.32
N LEU A 250 -53.09 -66.79 -0.59
CA LEU A 250 -52.73 -68.21 -0.41
C LEU A 250 -52.27 -68.90 -1.70
#